data_AF-A0A941RC50-F1
#
_entry.id   AF-A0A941RC50-F1
#
_cell.length_a   1.000
_cell.length_b   1.000
_cell.length_c   1.000
_cell.angle_alpha   90.00
_cell.angle_beta   90.00
_cell.angle_gamma   90.00
#
_symmetry.space_group_name_H-M   'P 1'
#
loop_
_entity.id
_entity.type
_entity.pdbx_description
1 polymer ?
#
loop_
_entity_poly.entity_id
_entity_poly.type
_entity_poly.pdbx_seq_one_letter_code
_entity_poly.pdbx_strand_id
1 'polypeptide(L)'
;MACTCSKCVAYGDSKVFPVGAGINTVQLQHMQRGIDLYSLFNSFGPSGVKVVDHSRVMPPIVVELGELVGVMYRSDKGRPGRPRTYIHRMEDPPHLVSNVEGTQLYIVGGSYRVTSRGIEG
;
A
#
# COMPACT_ATOMS: atom_id res chain seq x y z
N MET A 1 -10.96 -33.23 10.10
CA MET A 1 -9.81 -32.44 10.61
C MET A 1 -10.15 -30.97 10.49
N ALA A 2 -10.46 -30.31 11.61
CA ALA A 2 -10.78 -28.88 11.65
C ALA A 2 -9.51 -28.11 12.02
N CYS A 3 -9.16 -27.10 11.21
CA CYS A 3 -7.96 -26.30 11.41
C CYS A 3 -8.28 -25.16 12.40
N THR A 4 -7.84 -25.29 13.65
CA THR A 4 -7.92 -24.25 14.67
C THR A 4 -6.69 -23.34 14.58
N CYS A 5 -6.71 -22.39 13.64
CA CYS A 5 -5.69 -21.34 13.53
C CYS A 5 -6.22 -20.03 14.14
N SER A 6 -5.56 -19.53 15.18
CA SER A 6 -5.87 -18.26 15.85
C SER A 6 -5.55 -17.01 15.01
N LYS A 7 -5.00 -17.16 13.80
CA LYS A 7 -4.62 -16.07 12.88
C LYS A 7 -5.53 -15.94 11.66
N CYS A 8 -6.58 -16.75 11.54
CA CYS A 8 -7.58 -16.61 10.48
C CYS A 8 -8.62 -15.55 10.89
N VAL A 9 -8.21 -14.27 10.92
CA VAL A 9 -9.17 -13.16 11.00
C VAL A 9 -9.88 -13.09 9.65
N ALA A 10 -11.21 -13.18 9.68
CA ALA A 10 -12.05 -13.07 8.50
C ALA A 10 -11.75 -11.75 7.76
N TYR A 11 -11.50 -11.85 6.46
CA TYR A 11 -11.40 -10.72 5.55
C TYR A 11 -12.79 -10.07 5.45
N GLY A 12 -13.12 -9.16 6.38
CA GLY A 12 -14.47 -8.60 6.47
C GLY A 12 -14.72 -7.59 7.59
N ASP A 13 -13.95 -7.59 8.68
CA ASP A 13 -14.17 -6.68 9.83
C ASP A 13 -13.59 -5.27 9.62
N SER A 14 -13.85 -4.68 8.46
CA SER A 14 -13.64 -3.24 8.27
C SER A 14 -14.73 -2.49 9.03
N LYS A 15 -14.44 -2.06 10.26
CA LYS A 15 -15.26 -1.07 10.97
C LYS A 15 -15.42 0.16 10.08
N VAL A 16 -16.64 0.41 9.61
CA VAL A 16 -17.02 1.65 8.92
C VAL A 16 -17.19 2.71 10.00
N PHE A 17 -16.23 3.63 10.10
CA PHE A 17 -16.31 4.74 11.04
C PHE A 17 -17.05 5.93 10.40
N PRO A 18 -17.86 6.68 11.16
CA PRO A 18 -18.61 7.80 10.62
C PRO A 18 -17.66 8.90 10.12
N VAL A 19 -17.90 9.34 8.88
CA VAL A 19 -17.24 10.50 8.28
C VAL A 19 -17.77 11.76 8.98
N GLY A 20 -16.96 12.41 9.81
CA GLY A 20 -17.47 13.51 10.64
C GLY A 20 -16.48 14.38 11.41
N ALA A 21 -15.17 14.30 11.16
CA ALA A 21 -14.20 15.28 11.65
C ALA A 21 -13.51 15.91 10.45
N GLY A 22 -13.61 17.24 10.33
CA GLY A 22 -13.42 18.01 9.10
C GLY A 22 -12.16 17.69 8.31
N ILE A 23 -12.35 17.25 7.06
CA ILE A 23 -11.29 17.16 6.07
C ILE A 23 -10.86 18.60 5.75
N ASN A 24 -9.61 18.97 6.05
CA ASN A 24 -9.09 20.29 5.73
C ASN A 24 -8.64 20.38 4.26
N THR A 25 -8.36 21.60 3.77
CA THR A 25 -7.99 21.85 2.37
C THR A 25 -6.75 21.06 1.93
N VAL A 26 -5.78 20.84 2.82
CA VAL A 26 -4.58 20.05 2.53
C VAL A 26 -4.93 18.57 2.34
N GLN A 27 -5.80 18.02 3.19
CA GLN A 27 -6.29 16.65 3.05
C GLN A 27 -7.12 16.46 1.77
N LEU A 28 -7.92 17.46 1.35
CA LEU A 28 -8.62 17.44 0.07
C LEU A 28 -7.65 17.39 -1.13
N GLN A 29 -6.57 18.17 -1.10
CA GLN A 29 -5.53 18.14 -2.14
C GLN A 29 -4.82 16.78 -2.19
N HIS A 30 -4.46 16.22 -1.04
CA HIS A 30 -3.87 14.88 -0.99
C HIS A 30 -4.83 13.79 -1.48
N MET A 31 -6.12 13.91 -1.16
CA MET A 31 -7.14 13.01 -1.66
C MET A 31 -7.22 13.06 -3.18
N GLN A 32 -7.32 14.27 -3.76
CA GLN A 32 -7.38 14.43 -5.22
C GLN A 32 -6.12 13.86 -5.90
N ARG A 33 -4.93 14.18 -5.37
CA ARG A 33 -3.68 13.63 -5.89
C ARG A 33 -3.61 12.11 -5.80
N GLY A 34 -4.19 11.53 -4.75
CA GLY A 34 -4.33 10.08 -4.60
C GLY A 34 -5.26 9.46 -5.64
N ILE A 35 -6.39 10.11 -5.93
CA ILE A 35 -7.33 9.69 -6.99
C ILE A 35 -6.65 9.75 -8.36
N ASP A 36 -5.91 10.83 -8.64
CA ASP A 36 -5.21 11.01 -9.91
C ASP A 36 -4.12 9.94 -10.09
N LEU A 37 -3.32 9.70 -9.05
CA LEU A 37 -2.29 8.67 -9.06
C LEU A 37 -2.89 7.28 -9.22
N TYR A 38 -3.98 6.98 -8.52
CA TYR A 38 -4.69 5.71 -8.66
C TYR A 38 -5.17 5.52 -10.10
N SER A 39 -5.76 6.56 -10.69
CA SER A 39 -6.30 6.51 -12.05
C SER A 39 -5.19 6.35 -13.09
N LEU A 40 -4.06 7.04 -12.91
CA LEU A 40 -2.87 6.89 -13.73
C LEU A 40 -2.30 5.47 -13.64
N PHE A 41 -2.17 4.94 -12.43
CA PHE A 41 -1.60 3.61 -12.22
C PHE A 41 -2.55 2.52 -12.73
N ASN A 42 -3.82 2.53 -12.33
CA ASN A 42 -4.76 1.45 -12.62
C ASN A 42 -5.44 1.54 -13.99
N SER A 43 -5.37 2.70 -14.66
CA SER A 43 -6.10 3.03 -15.89
C SER A 43 -7.63 3.10 -15.73
N PHE A 44 -8.12 3.26 -14.50
CA PHE A 44 -9.52 3.50 -14.16
C PHE A 44 -9.62 4.21 -12.81
N GLY A 45 -10.74 4.91 -12.56
CA GLY A 45 -10.96 5.64 -11.31
C GLY A 45 -11.27 4.72 -10.12
N PRO A 46 -10.97 5.15 -8.88
CA PRO A 46 -11.30 4.37 -7.69
C PRO A 46 -12.82 4.27 -7.49
N SER A 47 -13.31 3.12 -7.02
CA SER A 47 -14.73 2.93 -6.65
C SER A 47 -15.10 3.59 -5.31
N GLY A 48 -14.11 4.02 -4.53
CA GLY A 48 -14.28 4.75 -3.30
C GLY A 48 -12.95 5.18 -2.70
N VAL A 49 -12.98 6.19 -1.85
CA VAL A 49 -11.82 6.63 -1.07
C VAL A 49 -12.10 6.32 0.40
N LYS A 50 -11.12 5.71 1.08
CA LYS A 50 -11.17 5.46 2.52
C LYS A 50 -10.14 6.34 3.22
N VAL A 51 -10.59 7.13 4.19
CA VAL A 51 -9.71 7.81 5.13
C VAL A 51 -9.45 6.85 6.27
N VAL A 52 -8.18 6.56 6.53
CA VAL A 52 -7.76 5.71 7.65
C VAL A 52 -7.09 6.61 8.67
N ASP A 53 -7.58 6.55 9.92
CA ASP A 53 -6.85 7.11 11.05
C ASP A 53 -5.69 6.17 11.37
N HIS A 54 -4.50 6.54 10.92
CA HIS A 54 -3.28 5.77 11.11
C HIS A 54 -2.13 6.74 11.33
N SER A 55 -1.29 6.46 12.33
CA SER A 55 0.01 7.11 12.44
C SER A 55 0.84 6.75 11.22
N ARG A 56 0.86 7.63 10.22
CA ARG A 56 1.70 7.49 9.00
C ARG A 56 3.21 7.57 9.28
N VAL A 57 3.59 7.38 10.54
CA VAL A 57 4.96 7.49 11.02
C VAL A 57 5.49 6.07 11.08
N MET A 58 6.42 5.76 10.19
CA MET A 58 7.29 4.60 10.37
C MET A 58 7.91 4.69 11.77
N PRO A 59 8.00 3.58 12.54
CA PRO A 59 8.66 3.60 13.84
C PRO A 59 10.05 4.25 13.74
N PRO A 60 10.45 5.07 14.72
CA PRO A 60 11.73 5.80 14.67
C PRO A 60 12.93 4.86 14.69
N ILE A 61 12.74 3.61 15.12
CA ILE A 61 13.73 2.54 15.12
C ILE A 61 13.13 1.35 14.37
N VAL A 62 13.87 0.84 13.41
CA VAL A 62 13.50 -0.31 12.58
C VAL A 62 14.65 -1.31 12.56
N VAL A 63 14.33 -2.56 12.21
CA VAL A 63 15.31 -3.62 12.01
C VAL A 63 15.51 -3.82 10.51
N GLU A 64 16.73 -3.63 10.03
CA GLU A 64 17.08 -3.90 8.63
C GLU A 64 17.11 -5.40 8.36
N LEU A 65 16.39 -5.83 7.32
CA LEU A 65 16.35 -7.21 6.86
C LEU A 65 17.21 -7.42 5.61
N GLY A 66 17.48 -6.36 4.86
CA GLY A 66 18.33 -6.34 3.66
C GLY A 66 17.78 -5.44 2.56
N GLU A 67 18.28 -5.61 1.34
CA GLU A 67 17.84 -4.87 0.16
C GLU A 67 16.59 -5.49 -0.48
N LEU A 68 15.62 -4.65 -0.86
CA LEU A 68 14.45 -5.06 -1.63
C LEU A 68 14.80 -5.09 -3.12
N VAL A 69 15.35 -6.20 -3.59
CA VAL A 69 15.75 -6.36 -5.01
C VAL A 69 14.57 -6.51 -5.99
N GLY A 70 13.36 -6.70 -5.48
CA GLY A 70 12.14 -6.76 -6.27
C GLY A 70 10.88 -6.92 -5.44
N VAL A 71 9.75 -6.53 -6.02
CA VAL A 71 8.43 -6.70 -5.41
C VAL A 71 7.53 -7.50 -6.35
N MET A 72 6.83 -8.47 -5.77
CA MET A 72 5.78 -9.22 -6.45
C MET A 72 4.45 -8.90 -5.77
N TYR A 73 3.48 -8.43 -6.54
CA TYR A 73 2.15 -8.10 -6.03
C TYR A 73 1.05 -8.52 -7.02
N ARG A 74 -0.17 -8.65 -6.50
CA ARG A 74 -1.35 -8.97 -7.29
C ARG A 74 -2.27 -7.76 -7.36
N SER A 75 -2.65 -7.37 -8.58
CA SER A 75 -3.51 -6.21 -8.84
C SER A 75 -4.37 -6.48 -10.07
N ASP A 76 -5.52 -5.83 -10.20
CA ASP A 76 -6.37 -5.82 -11.39
C ASP A 76 -6.11 -4.59 -12.28
N LYS A 77 -4.94 -3.94 -12.12
CA LYS A 77 -4.47 -2.83 -12.96
C LYS A 77 -4.70 -3.10 -14.46
N GLY A 78 -5.36 -2.16 -15.13
CA GLY A 78 -5.68 -2.21 -16.55
C GLY A 78 -6.88 -3.09 -16.92
N ARG A 79 -7.38 -3.94 -16.01
CA ARG A 79 -8.56 -4.79 -16.22
C ARG A 79 -9.30 -5.06 -14.89
N PRO A 80 -10.20 -4.15 -14.46
CA PRO A 80 -10.96 -4.29 -13.20
C PRO A 80 -11.54 -5.70 -13.00
N GLY A 81 -11.37 -6.25 -11.80
CA GLY A 81 -11.88 -7.58 -11.43
C GLY A 81 -11.11 -8.77 -12.04
N ARG A 82 -10.01 -8.54 -12.77
CA ARG A 82 -9.16 -9.61 -13.33
C ARG A 82 -7.73 -9.50 -12.79
N PRO A 83 -7.49 -9.90 -11.53
CA PRO A 83 -6.20 -9.74 -10.90
C PRO A 83 -5.11 -10.56 -11.62
N ARG A 84 -3.94 -9.95 -11.76
CA ARG A 84 -2.72 -10.55 -12.31
C ARG A 84 -1.56 -10.34 -11.36
N THR A 85 -0.58 -11.23 -11.41
CA THR A 85 0.69 -11.08 -10.70
C THR A 85 1.61 -10.17 -11.50
N TYR A 86 2.16 -9.16 -10.85
CA TYR A 86 3.17 -8.25 -11.37
C TYR A 86 4.46 -8.47 -10.59
N ILE A 87 5.58 -8.46 -11.30
CA ILE A 87 6.92 -8.55 -10.73
C ILE A 87 7.67 -7.31 -11.20
N HIS A 88 8.16 -6.52 -10.26
CA HIS A 88 9.04 -5.39 -10.54
C HIS A 88 10.39 -5.66 -9.87
N ARG A 89 11.46 -5.56 -10.65
CA ARG A 89 12.82 -5.53 -10.12
C ARG A 89 13.16 -4.08 -9.80
N MET A 90 13.98 -3.90 -8.78
CA MET A 90 14.43 -2.60 -8.32
C MET A 90 15.78 -2.28 -8.97
N GLU A 91 15.90 -1.12 -9.63
CA GLU A 91 17.18 -0.67 -10.21
C GLU A 91 18.09 -0.06 -9.14
N ASP A 92 17.52 0.73 -8.23
CA ASP A 92 18.16 1.28 -7.02
C ASP A 92 17.52 0.72 -5.73
N PRO A 93 17.89 -0.50 -5.27
CA PRO A 93 17.17 -1.24 -4.24
C PRO A 93 16.99 -0.47 -2.92
N PRO A 94 15.74 -0.24 -2.47
CA PRO A 94 15.50 0.33 -1.15
C PRO A 94 15.72 -0.73 -0.06
N HIS A 95 15.83 -0.31 1.19
CA HIS A 95 15.95 -1.23 2.32
C HIS A 95 14.57 -1.82 2.67
N LEU A 96 14.52 -3.14 2.82
CA LEU A 96 13.41 -3.85 3.46
C LEU A 96 13.68 -3.90 4.97
N VAL A 97 12.75 -3.36 5.75
CA VAL A 97 12.88 -3.29 7.21
C VAL A 97 11.62 -3.81 7.90
N SER A 98 11.71 -4.13 9.19
CA SER A 98 10.53 -4.37 10.05
C SER A 98 10.48 -3.41 11.23
N ASN A 99 9.32 -3.30 11.87
CA ASN A 99 9.29 -2.79 13.25
C ASN A 99 10.05 -3.73 14.20
N VAL A 100 10.35 -3.24 15.40
CA VAL A 100 11.14 -3.97 16.40
C VAL A 100 10.43 -5.24 16.90
N GLU A 101 9.10 -5.27 16.84
CA GLU A 101 8.31 -6.46 17.19
C GLU A 101 8.26 -7.51 16.07
N GLY A 102 8.76 -7.20 14.87
CA GLY A 102 8.74 -8.12 13.72
C GLY A 102 7.34 -8.43 13.17
N THR A 103 6.36 -7.56 13.42
CA THR A 103 4.96 -7.77 13.04
C THR A 103 4.55 -7.01 11.78
N GLN A 104 5.36 -6.05 11.32
CA GLN A 104 5.06 -5.21 10.17
C GLN A 104 6.33 -4.90 9.37
N LEU A 105 6.22 -5.01 8.04
CA LEU A 105 7.28 -4.66 7.10
C LEU A 105 7.11 -3.23 6.59
N TYR A 106 8.23 -2.57 6.32
CA TYR A 106 8.31 -1.26 5.69
C TYR A 106 9.40 -1.28 4.61
N ILE A 107 9.28 -0.34 3.67
CA ILE A 107 10.28 -0.10 2.63
C ILE A 107 10.84 1.30 2.87
N VAL A 108 12.16 1.42 2.99
CA VAL A 108 12.85 2.68 3.33
C VAL A 108 13.86 3.03 2.26
N GLY A 109 13.82 4.27 1.78
CA GLY A 109 14.64 4.73 0.66
C GLY A 109 14.02 4.37 -0.69
N GLY A 110 14.80 4.58 -1.75
CA GLY A 110 14.37 4.40 -3.14
C GLY A 110 13.64 5.61 -3.71
N SER A 111 14.07 6.06 -4.89
CA SER A 111 13.46 7.19 -5.61
C SER A 111 12.63 6.71 -6.81
N TYR A 112 11.48 6.10 -6.50
CA TYR A 112 10.64 5.48 -7.51
C TYR A 112 9.50 6.35 -8.02
N ARG A 113 9.18 6.18 -9.29
CA ARG A 113 7.98 6.73 -9.93
C ARG A 113 6.97 5.62 -10.23
N VAL A 114 5.74 5.85 -9.80
CA VAL A 114 4.60 4.97 -10.09
C VAL A 114 3.91 5.45 -11.37
N THR A 115 3.83 4.58 -12.39
CA THR A 115 3.25 4.86 -13.71
C THR A 115 2.23 3.78 -14.10
N SER A 116 1.46 4.02 -15.16
CA SER A 116 0.57 3.00 -15.74
C SER A 116 1.32 1.72 -16.13
N ARG A 117 2.59 1.83 -16.55
CA ARG A 117 3.43 0.68 -16.93
C ARG A 117 3.96 -0.08 -15.71
N GLY A 118 4.20 0.60 -14.59
CA GLY A 118 4.82 -0.06 -13.45
C GLY A 118 5.39 0.89 -12.41
N ILE A 119 6.28 0.32 -11.60
CA ILE A 119 7.19 1.06 -10.73
C ILE A 119 8.50 1.20 -11.52
N GLU A 120 8.96 2.42 -11.71
CA GLU A 120 10.15 2.80 -12.51
C GLU A 120 11.13 3.59 -11.61
N GLY A 121 12.43 3.36 -11.76
CA GLY A 121 13.49 4.03 -10.98
C GLY A 121 14.38 3.07 -10.21
#